data_AF-A0A644UG92-F1
#
_entry.id   AF-A0A644UG92-F1
#
_cell.length_a   1.000
_cell.length_b   1.000
_cell.length_c   1.000
_cell.angle_alpha   90.00
_cell.angle_beta   90.00
_cell.angle_gamma   90.00
#
_symmetry.space_group_name_H-M   'P 1'
#
loop_
_entity.id
_entity.type
_entity.pdbx_description
1 polymer ?
#
loop_
_entity_poly.entity_id
_entity_poly.type
_entity_poly.pdbx_seq_one_letter_code
_entity_poly.pdbx_strand_id
1 'polypeptide(L)'
;MPTGKMESGRVLSILETAFPHPSEEYADAYFCQEMTAALEAAAKEYKVRFLETVDEIRAGGLESAEFVLRLEEKKNKSVNVPLLREELPELFAELAFVSAANASKLLSKKFIYDATKKLIKDRITKYEEVNVKDLEARLPEPEYSRYVTDKPISERYVIEVKS
;
A
#
# COMPACT_ATOMS: atom_id res chain seq x y z
N MET A 1 32.49 -5.86 -4.97
CA MET A 1 31.72 -6.92 -4.27
C MET A 1 30.50 -7.26 -5.11
N PRO A 2 29.96 -8.50 -5.11
CA PRO A 2 28.98 -8.88 -6.12
C PRO A 2 27.68 -8.12 -5.92
N THR A 3 27.34 -7.29 -6.91
CA THR A 3 26.07 -6.56 -7.09
C THR A 3 24.92 -7.49 -7.50
N GLY A 4 24.94 -8.73 -7.02
CA GLY A 4 23.93 -9.71 -7.33
C GLY A 4 22.74 -9.54 -6.41
N LYS A 5 21.57 -9.19 -6.97
CA LYS A 5 20.30 -9.59 -6.35
C LYS A 5 20.47 -11.06 -5.92
N MET A 6 20.27 -11.36 -4.64
CA MET A 6 20.25 -12.77 -4.23
C MET A 6 19.13 -13.43 -5.02
N GLU A 7 19.49 -14.38 -5.89
CA GLU A 7 18.51 -15.08 -6.70
C GLU A 7 17.58 -15.85 -5.77
N SER A 8 16.28 -15.57 -5.86
CA SER A 8 15.28 -16.13 -4.94
C SER A 8 15.36 -17.67 -4.87
N GLY A 9 15.69 -18.33 -5.98
CA GLY A 9 15.88 -19.79 -6.02
C GLY A 9 17.07 -20.29 -5.18
N ARG A 10 18.14 -19.51 -5.06
CA ARG A 10 19.30 -19.83 -4.23
C ARG A 10 19.02 -19.59 -2.74
N VAL A 11 18.21 -18.60 -2.42
CA VAL A 11 17.77 -18.35 -1.04
C VAL A 11 16.84 -19.47 -0.58
N LEU A 12 15.89 -19.87 -1.43
CA LEU A 12 14.97 -20.98 -1.14
C LEU A 12 15.72 -22.28 -0.89
N SER A 13 16.70 -22.65 -1.72
CA SER A 13 17.46 -23.89 -1.52
C SER A 13 18.29 -23.90 -0.22
N ILE A 14 18.83 -22.75 0.19
CA ILE A 14 19.55 -22.62 1.47
C ILE A 14 18.56 -22.76 2.64
N LEU A 15 17.38 -22.15 2.53
CA LEU A 15 16.33 -22.27 3.55
C LEU A 15 15.83 -23.72 3.65
N GLU A 16 15.52 -24.38 2.54
CA GLU A 16 15.10 -25.79 2.49
C GLU A 16 16.16 -26.73 3.07
N THR A 17 17.45 -26.40 2.95
CA THR A 17 18.53 -27.17 3.58
C THR A 17 18.61 -26.92 5.09
N ALA A 18 18.29 -25.71 5.54
CA ALA A 18 18.40 -25.30 6.93
C ALA A 18 17.19 -25.69 7.79
N PHE A 19 16.03 -25.92 7.16
CA PHE A 19 14.77 -26.22 7.84
C PHE A 19 14.30 -27.67 7.62
N PRO A 20 13.66 -28.31 8.61
CA PRO A 20 13.07 -29.63 8.44
C PRO A 20 11.95 -29.60 7.40
N HIS A 21 11.95 -30.55 6.47
CA HIS A 21 10.84 -30.80 5.55
C HIS A 21 10.25 -32.18 5.84
N PRO A 22 9.41 -32.30 6.89
CA PRO A 22 8.85 -33.59 7.29
C PRO A 22 7.91 -34.12 6.20
N SER A 23 7.91 -35.44 6.01
CA SER A 23 7.04 -36.11 5.03
C SER A 23 5.57 -36.14 5.42
N GLU A 24 5.24 -35.75 6.66
CA GLU A 24 3.88 -35.73 7.18
C GLU A 24 3.28 -34.33 6.98
N GLU A 25 2.09 -34.28 6.39
CA GLU A 25 1.49 -33.05 5.86
C GLU A 25 1.20 -32.00 6.95
N TYR A 26 0.74 -32.40 8.13
CA TYR A 26 0.47 -31.44 9.22
C TYR A 26 1.76 -30.88 9.82
N ALA A 27 2.79 -31.72 9.98
CA ALA A 27 4.10 -31.30 10.42
C ALA A 27 4.70 -30.32 9.39
N ASP A 28 4.58 -30.60 8.10
CA ASP A 28 5.07 -29.71 7.05
C ASP A 28 4.39 -28.35 7.10
N ALA A 29 3.05 -28.34 7.22
CA ALA A 29 2.28 -27.11 7.40
C ALA A 29 2.71 -26.32 8.65
N TYR A 30 2.97 -27.01 9.78
CA TYR A 30 3.47 -26.40 11.01
C TYR A 30 4.85 -25.75 10.81
N PHE A 31 5.81 -26.45 10.19
CA PHE A 31 7.14 -25.88 9.95
C PHE A 31 7.10 -24.72 8.95
N CYS A 32 6.23 -24.77 7.94
CA CYS A 32 5.99 -23.65 7.04
C CYS A 32 5.48 -22.41 7.79
N GLN A 33 4.56 -22.60 8.76
CA GLN A 33 4.07 -21.52 9.60
C GLN A 33 5.20 -20.90 10.44
N GLU A 34 6.00 -21.73 11.12
CA GLU A 34 7.12 -21.26 11.96
C GLU A 34 8.19 -20.54 11.13
N MET A 35 8.54 -21.07 9.95
CA MET A 35 9.50 -20.44 9.06
C MET A 35 8.99 -19.08 8.56
N THR A 36 7.70 -18.97 8.23
CA THR A 36 7.08 -17.70 7.85
C THR A 36 7.20 -16.68 8.98
N ALA A 37 6.86 -17.06 10.21
CA ALA A 37 6.95 -16.18 11.37
C ALA A 37 8.40 -15.70 11.61
N ALA A 38 9.39 -16.59 11.48
CA ALA A 38 10.79 -16.25 11.63
C ALA A 38 11.29 -15.27 10.55
N LEU A 39 10.92 -15.49 9.28
CA LEU A 39 11.28 -14.61 8.17
C LEU A 39 10.63 -13.22 8.32
N GLU A 40 9.39 -13.15 8.78
CA GLU A 40 8.72 -11.88 9.08
C GLU A 40 9.41 -11.12 10.23
N ALA A 41 9.82 -11.82 11.29
CA ALA A 41 10.56 -11.23 12.40
C ALA A 41 11.91 -10.65 11.92
N ALA A 42 12.68 -11.44 11.18
CA ALA A 42 13.94 -10.99 10.60
C ALA A 42 13.75 -9.80 9.65
N ALA A 43 12.72 -9.83 8.80
CA ALA A 43 12.40 -8.72 7.90
C ALA A 43 12.11 -7.41 8.65
N LYS A 44 11.43 -7.48 9.82
CA LYS A 44 11.19 -6.32 10.67
C LYS A 44 12.50 -5.75 11.23
N GLU A 45 13.39 -6.61 11.74
CA GLU A 45 14.69 -6.19 12.26
C GLU A 45 15.57 -5.53 11.18
N TYR A 46 15.67 -6.14 10.00
CA TYR A 46 16.42 -5.56 8.89
C TYR A 46 15.81 -4.24 8.40
N LYS A 47 14.48 -4.08 8.47
CA LYS A 47 13.82 -2.81 8.16
C LYS A 47 14.20 -1.71 9.16
N VAL A 48 14.24 -2.03 10.46
CA VAL A 48 14.69 -1.07 11.49
C VAL A 48 16.14 -0.67 11.24
N ARG A 49 17.03 -1.66 11.09
CA ARG A 49 18.45 -1.42 10.80
C ARG A 49 18.66 -0.57 9.55
N PHE A 50 17.89 -0.84 8.49
CA PHE A 50 17.94 -0.05 7.26
C PHE A 50 17.60 1.42 7.52
N LEU A 51 16.54 1.70 8.27
CA LEU A 51 16.13 3.07 8.59
C LEU A 51 17.15 3.79 9.47
N GLU A 52 17.70 3.11 10.49
CA GLU A 52 18.78 3.65 11.32
C GLU A 52 20.01 4.03 10.46
N THR A 53 20.39 3.15 9.53
CA THR A 53 21.49 3.40 8.60
C THR A 53 21.20 4.59 7.68
N VAL A 54 19.96 4.73 7.19
CA VAL A 54 19.52 5.87 6.39
C VAL A 54 19.63 7.18 7.18
N ASP A 55 19.21 7.17 8.44
CA ASP A 55 19.29 8.33 9.31
C ASP A 55 20.75 8.76 9.56
N GLU A 56 21.65 7.80 9.76
CA GLU A 56 23.10 8.05 9.85
C GLU A 56 23.67 8.65 8.56
N ILE A 57 23.33 8.09 7.39
CA ILE A 57 23.75 8.63 6.09
C ILE A 57 23.32 10.08 5.93
N ARG A 58 22.06 10.38 6.29
CA ARG A 58 21.49 11.74 6.15
C ARG A 58 22.08 12.72 7.17
N ALA A 59 22.25 12.31 8.42
CA ALA A 59 22.80 13.15 9.47
C ALA A 59 24.30 13.44 9.22
N GLY A 60 25.04 12.46 8.72
CA GLY A 60 26.47 12.57 8.42
C GLY A 60 26.79 13.14 7.04
N GLY A 61 25.80 13.35 6.17
CA GLY A 61 26.03 13.76 4.78
C GLY A 61 26.91 12.76 4.02
N LEU A 62 26.77 11.46 4.32
CA LEU A 62 27.66 10.43 3.79
C LEU A 62 27.38 10.21 2.30
N GLU A 63 28.43 10.29 1.49
CA GLU A 63 28.37 10.02 0.06
C GLU A 63 29.04 8.69 -0.26
N SER A 64 28.47 7.94 -1.20
CA SER A 64 29.05 6.71 -1.73
C SER A 64 29.42 6.88 -3.19
N ALA A 65 30.57 6.34 -3.60
CA ALA A 65 30.99 6.31 -5.00
C ALA A 65 30.10 5.40 -5.86
N GLU A 66 29.51 4.35 -5.25
CA GLU A 66 28.76 3.31 -5.96
C GLU A 66 27.25 3.40 -5.73
N PHE A 67 26.79 4.02 -4.63
CA PHE A 67 25.38 3.99 -4.23
C PHE A 67 24.82 5.40 -4.05
N VAL A 68 23.51 5.54 -4.29
CA VAL A 68 22.75 6.77 -4.04
C VAL A 68 21.50 6.45 -3.21
N LEU A 69 21.26 7.28 -2.19
CA LEU A 69 20.05 7.27 -1.40
C LEU A 69 19.00 8.17 -2.08
N ARG A 70 17.86 7.58 -2.46
CA ARG A 70 16.74 8.29 -3.09
C ARG A 70 15.48 8.17 -2.24
N LEU A 71 14.70 9.25 -2.18
CA LEU A 71 13.36 9.22 -1.63
C LEU A 71 12.38 8.87 -2.76
N GLU A 72 11.68 7.74 -2.61
CA GLU A 72 10.56 7.39 -3.47
C GLU A 72 9.25 7.88 -2.86
N GLU A 73 8.62 8.82 -3.55
CA GLU A 73 7.25 9.26 -3.26
C GLU A 73 6.28 8.41 -4.08
N LYS A 74 5.51 7.55 -3.40
CA LYS A 74 4.39 6.87 -4.05
C LYS A 74 3.20 7.82 -4.03
N LYS A 75 2.80 8.29 -5.21
CA LYS A 75 1.59 9.08 -5.42
C LYS A 75 0.50 8.15 -5.92
N ASN A 76 -0.71 8.19 -5.32
CA ASN A 76 -1.89 7.74 -6.05
C ASN A 76 -2.71 8.95 -6.44
N LYS A 77 -3.34 8.82 -7.60
CA LYS A 77 -4.47 9.62 -8.01
C LYS A 77 -5.58 9.53 -6.96
N SER A 78 -6.12 10.68 -6.57
CA SER A 78 -7.28 10.82 -5.69
C SER A 78 -8.31 11.72 -6.34
N VAL A 79 -9.59 11.34 -6.25
CA VAL A 79 -10.70 12.11 -6.84
C VAL A 79 -11.13 13.22 -5.88
N ASN A 80 -11.31 14.43 -6.41
CA ASN A 80 -11.95 15.54 -5.72
C ASN A 80 -13.48 15.31 -5.68
N VAL A 81 -13.91 14.49 -4.72
CA VAL A 81 -15.31 14.10 -4.52
C VAL A 81 -16.25 15.30 -4.36
N PRO A 82 -15.93 16.35 -3.57
CA PRO A 82 -16.78 17.55 -3.49
C PRO A 82 -17.03 18.19 -4.85
N LEU A 83 -15.97 18.43 -5.64
CA LEU A 83 -16.09 19.07 -6.95
C LEU A 83 -16.86 18.20 -7.95
N LEU A 84 -16.59 16.90 -7.98
CA LEU A 84 -17.30 15.97 -8.86
C LEU A 84 -18.80 15.89 -8.53
N ARG A 85 -19.16 15.94 -7.24
CA ARG A 85 -20.56 15.95 -6.80
C ARG A 85 -21.28 17.24 -7.19
N GLU A 86 -20.58 18.38 -7.16
CA GLU A 86 -21.14 19.69 -7.52
C GLU A 86 -21.31 19.85 -9.03
N GLU A 87 -20.30 19.47 -9.82
CA GLU A 87 -20.28 19.72 -11.27
C GLU A 87 -20.90 18.59 -12.10
N LEU A 88 -20.82 17.34 -11.63
CA LEU A 88 -21.31 16.15 -12.34
C LEU A 88 -22.10 15.21 -11.40
N PRO A 89 -23.24 15.66 -10.84
CA PRO A 89 -23.98 14.94 -9.81
C PRO A 89 -24.53 13.58 -10.28
N GLU A 90 -24.93 13.45 -11.55
CA GLU A 90 -25.43 12.19 -12.11
C GLU A 90 -24.33 11.14 -12.21
N LEU A 91 -23.17 11.52 -12.74
CA LEU A 91 -22.00 10.64 -12.83
C LEU A 91 -21.45 10.29 -11.43
N PHE A 92 -21.48 11.25 -10.51
CA PHE A 92 -21.12 11.02 -9.12
C PHE A 92 -22.04 9.97 -8.47
N ALA A 93 -23.35 10.07 -8.66
CA ALA A 93 -24.30 9.12 -8.09
C ALA A 93 -24.11 7.68 -8.62
N GLU A 94 -23.62 7.52 -9.85
CA GLU A 94 -23.30 6.21 -10.44
C GLU A 94 -21.97 5.63 -9.91
N LEU A 95 -20.97 6.48 -9.67
CA LEU A 95 -19.60 6.05 -9.37
C LEU A 95 -19.22 6.12 -7.88
N ALA A 96 -20.00 6.84 -7.07
CA ALA A 96 -19.73 6.98 -5.64
C ALA A 96 -19.99 5.66 -4.90
N PHE A 97 -19.00 5.23 -4.14
CA PHE A 97 -19.10 4.08 -3.25
C PHE A 97 -18.54 4.44 -1.87
N VAL A 98 -18.82 3.59 -0.89
CA VAL A 98 -18.19 3.67 0.44
C VAL A 98 -17.25 2.49 0.57
N SER A 99 -15.95 2.75 0.73
CA SER A 99 -14.94 1.69 0.88
C SER A 99 -15.20 0.83 2.11
N ALA A 100 -14.82 -0.45 2.09
CA ALA A 100 -15.06 -1.36 3.23
C ALA A 100 -14.45 -0.83 4.56
N ALA A 101 -13.30 -0.16 4.48
CA ALA A 101 -12.62 0.46 5.61
C ALA A 101 -13.36 1.68 6.18
N ASN A 102 -14.11 2.42 5.36
CA ASN A 102 -14.96 3.52 5.84
C ASN A 102 -16.36 3.03 6.19
N ALA A 103 -16.85 2.01 5.50
CA ALA A 103 -18.08 1.32 5.81
C ALA A 103 -17.98 0.75 7.23
N SER A 104 -16.87 0.10 7.63
CA SER A 104 -16.69 -0.40 9.01
C SER A 104 -16.76 0.69 10.09
N LYS A 105 -16.32 1.92 9.78
CA LYS A 105 -16.47 3.09 10.66
C LYS A 105 -17.93 3.56 10.78
N LEU A 106 -18.74 3.32 9.76
CA LEU A 106 -20.19 3.57 9.74
C LEU A 106 -21.00 2.37 10.29
N LEU A 107 -20.42 1.17 10.28
CA LEU A 107 -21.07 -0.14 10.43
C LEU A 107 -20.62 -0.90 11.68
N SER A 108 -20.53 -0.26 12.84
CA SER A 108 -20.31 -1.01 14.08
C SER A 108 -21.42 -2.02 14.43
N LYS A 109 -22.47 -2.17 13.60
CA LYS A 109 -23.30 -3.37 13.36
C LYS A 109 -24.17 -3.17 12.12
N LYS A 110 -24.43 -4.22 11.33
CA LYS A 110 -25.22 -4.18 10.06
C LYS A 110 -26.60 -3.50 10.18
N PHE A 111 -27.29 -3.66 11.31
CA PHE A 111 -28.56 -2.98 11.60
C PHE A 111 -28.44 -1.44 11.68
N ILE A 112 -27.27 -0.94 12.10
CA ILE A 112 -27.01 0.50 12.23
C ILE A 112 -26.87 1.13 10.84
N TYR A 113 -26.40 0.40 9.82
CA TYR A 113 -26.29 0.91 8.44
C TYR A 113 -27.60 1.40 7.86
N ASP A 114 -28.61 0.52 7.86
CA ASP A 114 -29.85 0.74 7.14
C ASP A 114 -30.68 1.80 7.86
N ALA A 115 -30.55 1.88 9.19
CA ALA A 115 -31.10 2.96 10.01
C ALA A 115 -30.36 4.30 9.77
N THR A 116 -29.03 4.29 9.73
CA THR A 116 -28.17 5.48 9.57
C THR A 116 -28.26 6.10 8.16
N LYS A 117 -28.41 5.27 7.12
CA LYS A 117 -28.61 5.72 5.74
C LYS A 117 -29.84 6.60 5.57
N LYS A 118 -30.92 6.32 6.30
CA LYS A 118 -32.14 7.14 6.30
C LYS A 118 -32.01 8.40 7.16
N LEU A 119 -31.29 8.33 8.27
CA LEU A 119 -31.22 9.41 9.27
C LEU A 119 -30.12 10.46 8.99
N ILE A 120 -29.03 10.10 8.31
CA ILE A 120 -27.80 10.90 8.35
C ILE A 120 -27.17 11.15 6.98
N LYS A 121 -28.00 11.33 5.93
CA LYS A 121 -27.59 11.64 4.54
C LYS A 121 -26.31 12.49 4.45
N ASP A 122 -26.23 13.59 5.18
CA ASP A 122 -25.10 14.55 5.14
C ASP A 122 -23.79 14.09 5.81
N ARG A 123 -23.82 13.03 6.64
CA ARG A 123 -22.59 12.44 7.20
C ARG A 123 -22.00 11.36 6.31
N ILE A 124 -22.81 10.70 5.47
CA ILE A 124 -22.34 9.65 4.54
C ILE A 124 -21.51 10.27 3.42
N THR A 125 -21.92 11.46 2.94
CA THR A 125 -21.20 12.25 1.93
C THR A 125 -19.75 12.59 2.30
N LYS A 126 -19.36 12.51 3.58
CA LYS A 126 -17.96 12.70 4.04
C LYS A 126 -17.07 11.46 3.84
N TYR A 127 -17.67 10.30 3.57
CA TYR A 127 -16.99 9.01 3.45
C TYR A 127 -17.17 8.35 2.09
N GLU A 128 -17.89 9.02 1.18
CA GLU A 128 -18.02 8.61 -0.21
C GLU A 128 -16.70 8.81 -0.94
N GLU A 129 -16.26 7.75 -1.61
CA GLU A 129 -15.09 7.68 -2.45
C GLU A 129 -15.54 7.37 -3.89
N VAL A 130 -14.75 7.79 -4.87
CA VAL A 130 -14.99 7.48 -6.27
C VAL A 130 -13.78 6.72 -6.80
N ASN A 131 -14.03 5.62 -7.49
CA ASN A 131 -12.95 4.81 -8.03
C ASN A 131 -12.33 5.54 -9.22
N VAL A 132 -11.03 5.82 -9.10
CA VAL A 132 -10.25 6.55 -10.11
C VAL A 132 -10.32 5.88 -11.48
N LYS A 133 -10.34 4.54 -11.53
CA LYS A 133 -10.40 3.79 -12.80
C LYS A 133 -11.77 3.88 -13.46
N ASP A 134 -12.83 3.86 -12.67
CA ASP A 134 -14.20 3.94 -13.19
C ASP A 134 -14.51 5.37 -13.67
N LEU A 135 -13.91 6.38 -13.01
CA LEU A 135 -13.95 7.78 -13.46
C LEU A 135 -13.17 7.97 -14.77
N GLU A 136 -11.97 7.39 -14.90
CA GLU A 136 -11.14 7.44 -16.12
C GLU A 136 -11.83 6.79 -17.33
N ALA A 137 -12.59 5.71 -17.09
CA ALA A 137 -13.36 5.03 -18.14
C ALA A 137 -14.58 5.84 -18.63
N ARG A 138 -15.05 6.83 -17.86
CA ARG A 138 -16.26 7.59 -18.14
C ARG A 138 -15.99 9.04 -18.55
N LEU A 139 -14.85 9.61 -18.16
CA LEU A 139 -14.43 10.96 -18.52
C LEU A 139 -13.13 10.90 -19.33
N PRO A 140 -13.13 11.32 -20.61
CA PRO A 140 -11.90 11.49 -21.37
C PRO A 140 -11.10 12.71 -20.88
N GLU A 141 -9.81 12.75 -21.22
CA GLU A 141 -9.01 13.96 -21.06
C GLU A 141 -9.52 15.07 -22.01
N PRO A 142 -9.51 16.35 -21.59
CA PRO A 142 -8.85 16.92 -20.41
C PRO A 142 -9.74 17.04 -19.15
N GLU A 143 -11.02 16.67 -19.24
CA GLU A 143 -11.98 16.88 -18.15
C GLU A 143 -11.66 16.01 -16.93
N TYR A 144 -11.15 14.80 -17.16
CA TYR A 144 -10.69 13.90 -16.10
C TYR A 144 -9.64 14.55 -15.18
N SER A 145 -8.62 15.20 -15.74
CA SER A 145 -7.55 15.85 -14.98
C SER A 145 -8.03 16.96 -14.05
N ARG A 146 -9.23 17.51 -14.28
CA ARG A 146 -9.83 18.55 -13.42
C ARG A 146 -10.30 18.00 -12.08
N TYR A 147 -10.68 16.72 -12.04
CA TYR A 147 -11.24 16.08 -10.85
C TYR A 147 -10.26 15.15 -10.14
N VAL A 148 -9.05 14.96 -10.67
CA VAL A 148 -8.07 14.03 -10.12
C VAL A 148 -6.79 14.76 -9.73
N THR A 149 -6.36 14.53 -8.50
CA THR A 149 -5.11 15.09 -7.96
C THR A 149 -4.21 14.00 -7.43
N ASP A 150 -2.91 14.12 -7.68
CA ASP A 150 -1.93 13.23 -7.10
C ASP A 150 -1.77 13.51 -5.61
N LYS A 151 -2.08 12.51 -4.78
CA LYS A 151 -1.77 12.55 -3.34
C LYS A 151 -0.58 11.66 -3.04
N PRO A 152 0.44 12.18 -2.33
CA PRO A 152 1.48 11.34 -1.77
C PRO A 152 0.88 10.44 -0.69
N ILE A 153 1.07 9.12 -0.83
CA ILE A 153 0.54 8.11 0.10
C ILE A 153 1.62 7.54 1.00
N SER A 154 2.83 7.43 0.47
CA SER A 154 3.95 6.94 1.25
C SER A 154 5.25 7.48 0.66
N GLU A 155 6.14 7.89 1.55
CA GLU A 155 7.52 8.19 1.25
C GLU A 155 8.36 7.02 1.78
N ARG A 156 9.21 6.44 0.94
CA ARG A 156 10.17 5.42 1.38
C ARG A 156 11.55 5.71 0.83
N TYR A 157 12.57 5.49 1.65
CA TYR A 157 13.94 5.56 1.20
C TYR A 157 14.34 4.27 0.47
N VAL A 158 15.07 4.42 -0.64
CA VAL A 158 15.64 3.33 -1.41
C VAL A 158 17.11 3.63 -1.72
N ILE A 159 17.92 2.57 -1.77
CA ILE A 159 19.32 2.64 -2.19
C ILE A 159 19.40 2.10 -3.62
N GLU A 160 20.02 2.88 -4.51
CA GLU A 160 20.24 2.50 -5.91
C GLU A 160 21.74 2.47 -6.20
N VAL A 161 22.14 1.61 -7.12
CA VAL A 161 23.51 1.59 -7.65
C VAL A 161 23.61 2.70 -8.69
N LYS A 162 24.63 3.56 -8.57
CA LYS A 162 24.93 4.59 -9.56
C LYS A 162 25.26 3.89 -10.89
N SER A 163 24.53 4.26 -11.94
CA SER A 163 24.74 3.76 -13.30
C SER A 163 25.95 4.38 -13.97
#